data_AF-A0A7S4T6A7-F1
#
_entry.id   AF-A0A7S4T6A7-F1
#
_cell.length_a   1.000
_cell.length_b   1.000
_cell.length_c   1.000
_cell.angle_alpha   90.00
_cell.angle_beta   90.00
_cell.angle_gamma   90.00
#
_symmetry.space_group_name_H-M   'P 1'
#
loop_
_entity.id
_entity.type
_entity.pdbx_description
1 polymer ?
#
loop_
_entity_poly.entity_id
_entity_poly.type
_entity_poly.pdbx_seq_one_letter_code
_entity_poly.pdbx_strand_id
1 'polypeptide(L)'
;PFVRKTGDAYRLRCSRCGRELVSHWVYLNGNSLKVLRPQHGHRGDCGGKYESVDGLPCVSDNRGSLDLCAHGRLRKDCYLCGGRATCRHQRRRRACRICREEGLVRGR
;
A
#
# COMPACT_ATOMS: atom_id res chain seq x y z
N PRO A 1 -12.82 -6.22 7.58
CA PRO A 1 -11.88 -5.09 7.40
C PRO A 1 -10.42 -5.50 7.69
N PHE A 2 -9.54 -5.29 6.72
CA PHE A 2 -8.12 -5.68 6.80
C PHE A 2 -7.30 -4.74 7.69
N VAL A 3 -7.79 -3.52 7.90
CA VAL A 3 -7.25 -2.60 8.90
C VAL A 3 -7.86 -2.91 10.26
N ARG A 4 -7.02 -3.07 11.28
CA ARG A 4 -7.42 -3.38 12.65
C ARG A 4 -6.58 -2.58 13.64
N LYS A 5 -7.20 -2.17 14.75
CA LYS A 5 -6.49 -1.68 15.93
C LYS A 5 -6.02 -2.87 16.76
N THR A 6 -4.78 -2.86 17.23
CA THR A 6 -4.21 -3.89 18.12
C THR A 6 -3.93 -3.29 19.51
N GLY A 7 -3.62 -4.15 20.48
CA GLY A 7 -3.13 -3.73 21.79
C GLY A 7 -1.65 -3.31 21.77
N ASP A 8 -0.93 -3.63 20.71
CA ASP A 8 0.48 -3.33 20.56
C ASP A 8 0.72 -1.88 20.15
N ALA A 9 1.77 -1.28 20.69
CA ALA A 9 2.22 0.06 20.35
C ALA A 9 3.40 0.00 19.38
N TYR A 10 3.17 0.28 18.10
CA TYR A 10 4.22 0.32 17.08
C TYR A 10 4.82 1.71 16.99
N ARG A 11 6.13 1.82 17.26
CA ARG A 11 6.86 3.09 17.17
C ARG A 11 7.28 3.36 15.74
N LEU A 12 6.92 4.54 15.25
CA LEU A 12 7.29 5.01 13.93
C LEU A 12 8.17 6.26 14.04
N ARG A 13 9.22 6.33 13.23
CA ARG A 13 10.15 7.45 13.16
C ARG A 13 10.16 8.06 11.76
N CYS A 14 10.09 9.38 11.67
CA CYS A 14 10.21 10.10 10.42
C CYS A 14 11.63 9.97 9.87
N SER A 15 11.76 9.51 8.63
CA SER A 15 13.04 9.27 7.96
C SER A 15 13.87 10.53 7.68
N ARG A 16 13.29 11.73 7.84
CA ARG A 16 14.00 13.00 7.61
C ARG A 16 14.38 13.77 8.86
N CYS A 17 13.45 13.95 9.79
CA CYS A 17 13.69 14.79 10.98
C CYS A 17 13.76 13.99 12.29
N GLY A 18 13.60 12.67 12.25
CA GLY A 18 13.63 11.82 13.44
C GLY A 18 12.41 11.93 14.37
N ARG A 19 11.42 12.77 14.05
CA ARG A 19 10.18 12.88 14.83
C ARG A 19 9.51 11.52 14.97
N GLU A 20 9.10 11.18 16.18
CA GLU A 20 8.47 9.90 16.48
C GLU A 20 6.95 10.03 16.67
N LEU A 21 6.24 8.95 16.38
CA LEU A 21 4.84 8.77 16.75
C LEU A 21 4.55 7.30 17.06
N VAL A 22 3.42 7.05 17.70
CA VAL A 22 2.95 5.69 17.98
C VAL A 22 1.72 5.39 17.14
N SER A 23 1.72 4.22 16.50
CA SER A 23 0.57 3.65 15.81
C SER A 23 0.12 2.39 16.53
N HIS A 24 -1.18 2.23 16.73
CA HIS A 24 -1.81 0.99 17.20
C HIS A 24 -2.60 0.30 16.08
N TRP A 25 -2.37 0.71 14.83
CA TRP A 25 -3.17 0.27 13.69
C TRP A 25 -2.30 -0.54 12.73
N VAL A 26 -2.83 -1.68 12.31
CA VAL A 26 -2.18 -2.58 11.35
C VAL A 26 -3.11 -2.93 10.21
N TYR A 27 -2.52 -3.23 9.07
CA TYR A 27 -3.15 -3.79 7.89
C TYR A 27 -2.71 -5.25 7.77
N LEU A 28 -3.68 -6.14 7.72
CA LEU A 28 -3.47 -7.58 7.60
C LEU A 28 -3.87 -8.03 6.20
N ASN A 29 -3.03 -8.83 5.53
CA ASN A 29 -3.37 -9.49 4.29
C ASN A 29 -2.77 -10.90 4.25
N GLY A 30 -3.61 -11.93 4.45
CA GLY A 30 -3.12 -13.28 4.71
C GLY A 30 -2.18 -13.27 5.93
N ASN A 31 -0.97 -13.80 5.77
CA ASN A 31 0.08 -13.78 6.81
C ASN A 31 0.91 -12.48 6.85
N SER A 32 0.65 -11.52 5.96
CA SER A 32 1.38 -10.24 5.96
C SER A 32 0.73 -9.24 6.91
N LEU A 33 1.48 -8.81 7.92
CA LEU A 33 1.14 -7.67 8.78
C LEU A 33 1.92 -6.44 8.31
N LYS A 34 1.27 -5.27 8.24
CA LYS A 34 1.92 -3.98 7.97
C LYS A 34 1.40 -2.92 8.93
N VAL A 35 2.29 -2.13 9.53
CA VAL A 35 1.91 -1.04 10.44
C VAL A 35 1.37 0.14 9.62
N LEU A 36 0.22 0.69 10.02
CA LEU A 36 -0.32 1.90 9.37
C LEU A 36 0.50 3.12 9.78
N ARG A 37 0.89 3.90 8.78
CA ARG A 37 1.57 5.19 8.94
C ARG A 37 0.79 6.31 8.24
N PRO A 38 0.85 7.56 8.74
CA PRO A 38 0.22 8.70 8.08
C PRO A 38 0.79 8.93 6.68
N GLN A 39 -0.07 9.16 5.68
CA GLN A 39 0.36 9.53 4.33
C GLN A 39 1.00 10.91 4.29
N HIS A 40 0.42 11.89 4.99
CA HIS A 40 0.81 13.30 4.90
C HIS A 40 1.84 13.72 5.97
N GLY A 41 2.51 12.74 6.60
CA GLY A 41 3.58 13.01 7.56
C GLY A 41 3.09 13.79 8.78
N HIS A 42 3.77 14.89 9.11
CA HIS A 42 3.49 15.76 10.25
C HIS A 42 3.62 17.23 9.87
N ARG A 43 3.10 18.12 10.73
CA ARG A 43 3.23 19.59 10.58
C ARG A 43 4.68 19.99 10.29
N GLY A 44 4.87 20.88 9.32
CA GLY A 44 6.18 21.41 8.92
C GLY A 44 6.76 20.84 7.62
N ASP A 45 5.96 20.13 6.79
CA ASP A 45 6.30 19.73 5.41
C ASP A 45 7.69 19.10 5.24
N CYS A 46 8.14 18.30 6.21
CA CYS A 46 9.45 17.68 6.14
C CYS A 46 9.62 16.72 4.95
N GLY A 47 8.54 16.39 4.22
CA GLY A 47 8.51 15.45 3.11
C GLY A 47 8.94 14.02 3.48
N GLY A 48 9.16 13.76 4.77
CA GLY A 48 9.61 12.50 5.30
C GLY A 48 8.49 11.50 5.48
N LYS A 49 8.83 10.23 5.33
CA LYS A 49 7.91 9.12 5.59
C LYS A 49 8.21 8.57 6.97
N TYR A 50 7.16 8.18 7.68
CA TYR A 50 7.30 7.45 8.92
C TYR A 50 7.70 6.00 8.64
N GLU A 51 8.71 5.47 9.29
CA GLU A 51 9.17 4.09 9.15
C GLU A 51 9.18 3.41 10.52
N SER A 52 8.91 2.11 10.56
CA SER A 52 8.90 1.37 11.82
C SER A 52 10.29 1.34 12.40
N VAL A 53 10.41 1.73 13.68
CA VAL A 53 11.67 1.60 14.42
C VAL A 53 12.05 0.12 14.53
N ASP A 54 11.06 -0.75 14.74
CA ASP A 54 11.26 -2.20 14.89
C ASP A 54 11.44 -2.94 13.53
N GLY A 55 11.62 -2.22 12.43
CA GLY A 55 11.83 -2.81 11.09
C GLY A 55 10.59 -3.43 10.44
N LEU A 56 9.41 -3.32 11.05
CA LEU A 56 8.17 -3.84 10.50
C LEU A 56 7.78 -3.10 9.21
N PRO A 57 7.24 -3.82 8.20
CA PRO A 57 6.77 -3.17 6.98
C PRO A 57 5.62 -2.21 7.29
N CYS A 58 5.64 -1.05 6.63
CA CYS A 58 4.65 0.00 6.85
C CYS A 58 3.76 0.19 5.61
N VAL A 59 2.50 0.57 5.81
CA VAL A 59 1.57 0.97 4.75
C VAL A 59 0.95 2.33 5.08
N SER A 60 0.80 3.20 4.08
CA SER A 60 0.12 4.47 4.30
C SER A 60 -1.36 4.25 4.57
N ASP A 61 -1.94 5.06 5.45
CA ASP A 61 -3.37 5.08 5.81
C ASP A 61 -4.31 5.59 4.70
N ASN A 62 -3.77 5.83 3.50
CA ASN A 62 -4.55 6.35 2.39
C ASN A 62 -5.44 5.29 1.74
N ARG A 63 -6.56 5.75 1.18
CA ARG A 63 -7.56 4.87 0.55
C ARG A 63 -6.92 3.94 -0.50
N GLY A 64 -6.04 4.45 -1.36
CA GLY A 64 -5.43 3.66 -2.43
C GLY A 64 -4.43 2.58 -1.98
N SER A 65 -3.95 2.66 -0.74
CA SER A 65 -3.08 1.66 -0.10
C SER A 65 -3.86 0.65 0.72
N LEU A 66 -5.13 0.93 1.03
CA LEU A 66 -6.01 0.08 1.85
C LEU A 66 -7.18 -0.53 1.06
N ASP A 67 -7.35 -0.14 -0.22
CA ASP A 67 -8.45 -0.57 -1.08
C ASP A 67 -8.23 -2.00 -1.63
N LEU A 68 -8.71 -2.99 -0.87
CA LEU A 68 -8.69 -4.40 -1.23
C LEU A 68 -9.96 -4.82 -1.97
N CYS A 69 -9.81 -5.75 -2.91
CA CYS A 69 -10.93 -6.48 -3.51
C CYS A 69 -11.25 -7.75 -2.73
N ALA A 70 -12.40 -8.38 -3.07
CA ALA A 70 -12.80 -9.69 -2.54
C ALA A 70 -11.75 -10.79 -2.78
N HIS A 71 -10.85 -10.62 -3.75
CA HIS A 71 -9.77 -11.56 -4.06
C HIS A 71 -8.51 -11.39 -3.16
N GLY A 72 -8.56 -10.58 -2.10
CA GLY A 72 -7.43 -10.39 -1.17
C GLY A 72 -6.23 -9.63 -1.78
N ARG A 73 -6.45 -8.88 -2.86
CA ARG A 73 -5.44 -8.05 -3.54
C ARG A 73 -5.89 -6.60 -3.58
N LEU A 74 -4.94 -5.66 -3.61
CA LEU A 74 -5.29 -4.24 -3.80
C LEU A 74 -6.03 -4.09 -5.13
N ARG A 75 -7.16 -3.38 -5.17
CA ARG A 75 -7.99 -3.26 -6.39
C ARG A 75 -7.17 -2.80 -7.60
N LYS A 76 -6.25 -1.85 -7.38
CA LYS A 76 -5.31 -1.35 -8.40
C LYS A 76 -4.37 -2.43 -8.97
N ASP A 77 -4.09 -3.46 -8.18
CA ASP A 77 -3.16 -4.55 -8.50
C ASP A 77 -3.88 -5.87 -8.85
N CYS A 78 -5.20 -5.94 -8.60
CA CYS A 78 -5.98 -7.13 -8.86
C CYS A 78 -6.38 -7.22 -10.33
N TYR A 79 -5.73 -8.10 -11.08
CA TYR A 79 -6.01 -8.32 -12.50
C TYR A 79 -7.46 -8.77 -12.76
N LEU A 80 -8.07 -9.53 -11.83
CA LEU A 80 -9.48 -9.96 -11.91
C LEU A 80 -10.45 -8.78 -11.78
N CYS A 81 -10.10 -7.76 -11.00
CA CYS A 81 -10.89 -6.53 -10.86
C CYS A 81 -10.56 -5.49 -11.94
N GLY A 82 -9.78 -5.83 -12.95
CA GLY A 82 -9.35 -4.88 -13.98
C GLY A 82 -8.23 -3.93 -13.54
N GLY A 83 -7.50 -4.27 -12.48
CA GLY A 83 -6.34 -3.53 -12.00
C GLY A 83 -5.30 -3.26 -13.11
N ARG A 84 -4.63 -2.11 -13.01
CA ARG A 84 -3.71 -1.60 -14.05
C ARG A 84 -2.30 -2.19 -13.95
N ALA A 85 -1.97 -2.85 -12.84
CA ALA A 85 -0.62 -3.36 -12.60
C ALA A 85 -0.30 -4.56 -13.50
N THR A 86 -1.17 -5.57 -13.53
CA THR A 86 -0.90 -6.87 -14.17
C THR A 86 -2.11 -7.31 -14.98
N CYS A 87 -1.89 -7.89 -16.16
CA CYS A 87 -2.95 -8.49 -16.98
C CYS A 87 -3.17 -9.97 -16.64
N ARG A 88 -4.23 -10.58 -17.19
CA ARG A 88 -4.49 -12.03 -17.09
C ARG A 88 -3.32 -12.89 -17.59
N HIS A 89 -2.50 -12.37 -18.49
CA HIS A 89 -1.31 -13.03 -19.03
C HIS A 89 -0.08 -12.91 -18.11
N GLN A 90 -0.28 -12.54 -16.85
CA GLN A 90 0.75 -12.43 -15.80
C GLN A 90 1.88 -11.43 -16.09
N ARG A 91 1.76 -10.63 -17.16
CA ARG A 91 2.69 -9.54 -17.50
C ARG A 91 2.15 -8.21 -17.00
N ARG A 92 3.03 -7.22 -16.76
CA ARG A 92 2.59 -5.83 -16.54
C ARG A 92 1.68 -5.44 -17.71
N ARG A 93 0.47 -4.94 -17.46
CA ARG A 93 -0.55 -4.74 -18.53
C ARG A 93 0.00 -3.92 -19.70
N ARG A 94 0.75 -2.85 -19.39
CA ARG A 94 1.47 -1.99 -20.34
C ARG A 94 2.68 -2.63 -21.04
N ALA A 95 3.22 -3.74 -20.55
CA ALA A 95 4.30 -4.51 -21.18
C ALA A 95 3.80 -5.82 -21.84
N CYS A 96 2.50 -6.12 -21.73
CA CYS A 96 1.93 -7.32 -22.33
C CYS A 96 1.63 -7.06 -23.81
N ARG A 97 2.35 -7.77 -24.70
CA ARG A 97 2.14 -7.71 -26.14
C ARG A 97 0.69 -8.02 -26.54
N ILE A 98 0.12 -9.10 -26.00
CA ILE A 98 -1.28 -9.48 -26.23
C ILE A 98 -2.23 -8.34 -25.82
N CYS A 99 -2.03 -7.71 -24.66
CA CYS A 99 -2.90 -6.59 -24.26
C CYS A 99 -2.69 -5.33 -25.12
N ARG A 100 -1.52 -5.14 -25.74
CA ARG A 100 -1.27 -4.04 -26.67
C ARG A 100 -1.96 -4.29 -28.01
N GLU A 101 -1.88 -5.52 -28.52
CA GLU A 101 -2.54 -5.95 -29.75
C GLU A 101 -4.07 -5.87 -29.61
N GLU A 102 -4.62 -6.23 -28.44
CA GLU A 102 -6.06 -6.21 -28.13
C GLU A 102 -6.61 -4.81 -27.74
N GLY A 103 -5.79 -3.74 -27.78
CA GLY A 103 -6.23 -2.39 -27.39
C GLY A 103 -6.62 -2.21 -25.90
N LEU A 104 -6.30 -3.19 -25.04
CA LEU A 104 -6.67 -3.20 -23.61
C LEU A 104 -5.75 -2.34 -22.72
N VAL A 105 -4.74 -1.69 -23.31
CA VAL A 105 -3.86 -0.71 -22.67
C VAL A 105 -4.35 0.68 -23.08
N ARG A 106 -5.05 1.38 -22.17
CA ARG A 106 -5.34 2.81 -22.37
C ARG A 106 -4.02 3.58 -22.41
N GLY A 107 -3.69 4.12 -23.58
CA GLY A 107 -2.65 5.13 -23.75
C GLY A 107 -2.94 6.33 -22.86
N ARG A 108 -1.89 6.98 -22.37
CA ARG A 108 -2.01 8.20 -21.57
C ARG A 108 -2.47 9.34 -22.48
#